data_AF-A0A353E7Z0-F1
#
_entry.id   AF-A0A353E7Z0-F1
#
_cell.length_a   1.000
_cell.length_b   1.000
_cell.length_c   1.000
_cell.angle_alpha   90.00
_cell.angle_beta   90.00
_cell.angle_gamma   90.00
#
_symmetry.space_group_name_H-M   'P 1'
#
loop_
_entity.id
_entity.type
_entity.pdbx_description
1 polymer ?
#
loop_
_entity_poly.entity_id
_entity_poly.type
_entity_poly.pdbx_seq_one_letter_code
_entity_poly.pdbx_strand_id
1 'polypeptide(L)'
;MSTDYVSLLKSLGLQPQQQSHREHFLVQNNDGYTVLNVQDINHISTENGITRAFLHNGRSMVLNYSLNDIEAQPIEVLPCQCQGCSKNG
;
A
#
# COMPACT_ATOMS: atom_id res chain seq x y z
N MET A 1 0.25 22.11 -7.50
CA MET A 1 -1.16 21.69 -7.65
C MET A 1 -1.16 20.20 -7.91
N SER A 2 -1.16 19.38 -6.85
CA SER A 2 -1.11 17.92 -6.97
C SER A 2 -2.51 17.44 -7.33
N THR A 3 -2.71 16.92 -8.54
CA THR A 3 -3.97 16.26 -8.92
C THR A 3 -4.08 14.95 -8.16
N ASP A 4 -5.04 14.87 -7.26
CA ASP A 4 -5.36 13.65 -6.52
C ASP A 4 -5.73 12.55 -7.52
N TYR A 5 -4.92 11.49 -7.59
CA TYR A 5 -5.08 10.32 -8.45
C TYR A 5 -6.48 9.68 -8.29
N VAL A 6 -7.08 9.78 -7.10
CA VAL A 6 -8.46 9.33 -6.85
C VAL A 6 -9.47 10.11 -7.70
N SER A 7 -9.22 11.39 -7.93
CA SER A 7 -10.07 12.25 -8.77
C SER A 7 -9.96 11.85 -10.25
N LEU A 8 -8.76 11.46 -10.69
CA LEU A 8 -8.55 10.94 -12.04
C LEU A 8 -9.28 9.60 -12.24
N LEU A 9 -9.16 8.67 -11.29
CA LEU A 9 -9.86 7.38 -11.36
C LEU A 9 -11.38 7.54 -11.43
N LYS A 10 -11.95 8.44 -10.61
CA LYS A 10 -13.38 8.75 -10.65
C LYS A 10 -13.81 9.33 -12.01
N SER A 11 -12.98 10.19 -12.62
CA SER A 11 -13.27 10.75 -13.95
C SER A 11 -13.28 9.70 -15.07
N LEU A 12 -12.57 8.59 -14.88
CA LEU A 12 -12.52 7.46 -15.80
C LEU A 12 -13.62 6.41 -15.53
N GLY A 13 -14.55 6.66 -14.61
CA GLY A 13 -15.59 5.71 -14.24
C GLY A 13 -15.05 4.48 -13.50
N LEU A 14 -13.88 4.59 -12.87
CA LEU A 14 -13.31 3.57 -12.00
C LEU A 14 -13.66 3.93 -10.56
N GLN A 15 -14.18 2.95 -9.81
CA GLN A 15 -14.32 3.08 -8.36
C GLN A 15 -13.05 2.50 -7.74
N PRO A 16 -12.17 3.32 -7.14
CA PRO A 16 -11.13 2.76 -6.29
C PRO A 16 -11.87 2.05 -5.15
N GLN A 17 -11.79 0.72 -5.10
CA GLN A 17 -12.08 0.07 -3.83
C GLN A 17 -11.04 0.59 -2.82
N GLN A 18 -11.41 0.63 -1.54
CA GLN A 18 -10.56 1.18 -0.48
C GLN A 18 -9.11 0.78 -0.75
N GLN A 19 -8.22 1.77 -0.85
CA GLN A 19 -6.80 1.51 -1.07
C GLN A 19 -6.39 0.45 -0.07
N SER A 20 -6.16 -0.78 -0.54
CA SER A 20 -5.79 -1.90 0.32
C SER A 20 -4.33 -1.67 0.68
N HIS A 21 -4.12 -0.76 1.62
CA HIS A 21 -2.81 -0.49 2.17
C HIS A 21 -2.36 -1.75 2.90
N ARG A 22 -1.13 -2.16 2.64
CA ARG A 22 -0.46 -3.26 3.32
C ARG A 22 -0.47 -2.96 4.80
N GLU A 23 -1.13 -3.82 5.55
CA GLU A 23 -1.22 -3.68 7.01
C GLU A 23 -0.02 -4.31 7.73
N HIS A 24 0.69 -5.23 7.07
CA HIS A 24 1.76 -6.02 7.68
C HIS A 24 2.95 -6.26 6.74
N PHE A 25 4.15 -6.23 7.30
CA PHE A 25 5.39 -6.67 6.66
C PHE A 25 5.86 -7.99 7.25
N LEU A 26 6.19 -8.94 6.39
CA LEU A 26 6.89 -10.15 6.81
C LEU A 26 8.39 -9.87 6.77
N VAL A 27 9.03 -9.92 7.93
CA VAL A 27 10.46 -9.64 8.10
C VAL A 27 11.18 -10.91 8.48
N GLN A 28 12.28 -11.22 7.80
CA GLN A 28 13.17 -12.28 8.21
C GLN A 28 14.10 -11.79 9.33
N ASN A 29 14.21 -12.57 10.40
CA ASN A 29 15.12 -12.33 11.51
C ASN A 29 15.99 -13.58 11.77
N ASN A 30 16.90 -13.50 12.74
CA ASN A 30 17.79 -14.62 13.08
C ASN A 30 17.04 -15.86 13.59
N ASP A 31 15.83 -15.68 14.13
CA ASP A 31 15.00 -16.72 14.74
C ASP A 31 13.88 -17.21 13.80
N GLY A 32 13.90 -16.80 12.52
CA GLY A 32 12.87 -17.11 11.52
C GLY A 32 12.20 -15.88 10.91
N TYR A 33 10.88 -15.78 11.03
CA TYR A 33 10.08 -14.69 10.46
C TYR A 33 9.26 -13.99 11.55
N THR A 34 9.20 -12.66 11.47
CA THR A 34 8.36 -11.83 12.33
C THR A 34 7.38 -11.04 11.47
N VAL A 35 6.12 -10.99 11.91
CA VAL A 35 5.12 -10.10 11.33
C VAL A 35 5.24 -8.75 12.01
N LEU A 36 5.47 -7.71 11.21
CA LEU A 36 5.55 -6.34 11.66
C LEU A 36 4.30 -5.59 11.21
N ASN A 37 3.55 -5.03 12.15
CA ASN A 37 2.36 -4.22 11.85
C ASN A 37 2.80 -2.81 11.41
N VAL A 38 2.17 -2.27 10.37
CA VAL A 38 2.45 -0.91 9.89
C VAL A 38 2.17 0.14 10.96
N GLN A 39 1.21 -0.10 11.86
CA GLN A 39 0.93 0.80 12.98
C GLN A 39 2.11 0.96 13.95
N ASP A 40 2.99 -0.05 14.03
CA ASP A 40 4.16 -0.01 14.89
C ASP A 40 5.35 0.71 14.24
N ILE A 41 5.26 1.03 12.94
CA ILE A 41 6.31 1.68 12.16
C ILE A 41 6.15 3.21 12.24
N ASN A 42 7.23 3.88 12.62
CA ASN A 42 7.32 5.34 12.61
C ASN A 42 7.65 5.84 11.20
N HIS A 43 8.75 5.33 10.62
CA HIS A 43 9.13 5.66 9.24
C HIS A 43 9.96 4.53 8.60
N ILE A 44 10.02 4.54 7.27
CA ILE A 44 10.85 3.63 6.48
C ILE A 44 11.90 4.47 5.78
N SER A 45 13.15 4.01 5.81
CA SER A 45 14.27 4.65 5.12
C SER A 45 15.06 3.61 4.34
N THR A 46 15.71 4.05 3.27
CA THR A 46 16.68 3.23 2.55
C THR A 46 18.04 3.87 2.64
N GLU A 47 19.00 3.11 3.14
CA GLU A 47 20.39 3.52 3.25
C GLU A 47 21.26 2.45 2.60
N ASN A 48 22.13 2.85 1.67
CA ASN A 48 23.03 1.94 0.93
C ASN A 48 22.30 0.76 0.24
N GLY A 49 21.08 0.99 -0.26
CA GLY A 49 20.26 -0.03 -0.91
C GLY A 49 19.56 -1.00 0.05
N ILE A 50 19.70 -0.79 1.37
CA ILE A 50 19.01 -1.58 2.38
C ILE A 50 17.82 -0.78 2.90
N THR A 51 16.61 -1.30 2.67
CA THR A 51 15.39 -0.72 3.21
C THR A 51 15.17 -1.18 4.65
N ARG A 52 14.88 -0.23 5.54
CA ARG A 52 14.77 -0.46 6.98
C ARG A 52 13.54 0.26 7.54
N ALA A 53 12.73 -0.46 8.31
CA ALA A 53 11.62 0.07 9.06
C ALA A 53 12.09 0.46 10.48
N PHE A 54 11.80 1.68 10.88
CA PHE A 54 12.06 2.20 12.22
C PHE A 54 10.77 2.19 13.02
N LEU A 55 10.80 1.56 14.18
CA LEU A 55 9.62 1.34 15.01
C LEU A 55 9.49 2.42 16.09
N HIS A 56 8.27 2.61 16.59
CA HIS A 56 8.00 3.55 17.70
C HIS A 56 8.76 3.19 18.98
N ASN A 57 9.10 1.92 19.18
CA ASN A 57 9.88 1.45 20.33
C ASN A 57 11.41 1.69 20.20
N GLY A 58 11.85 2.38 19.15
CA GLY A 58 13.26 2.68 18.89
C GLY A 58 14.06 1.54 18.25
N ARG A 59 13.46 0.37 18.01
CA ARG A 59 14.08 -0.71 17.25
C ARG A 59 13.98 -0.44 15.75
N SER A 60 14.85 -1.09 14.98
CA SER A 60 14.76 -1.09 13.52
C SER A 60 14.85 -2.50 12.96
N MET A 61 14.16 -2.72 11.85
CA MET A 61 14.05 -4.00 11.18
C MET A 61 14.39 -3.84 9.70
N VAL A 62 15.22 -4.73 9.16
CA VAL A 62 15.53 -4.73 7.73
C VAL A 62 14.33 -5.33 6.98
N LEU A 63 13.86 -4.65 5.94
CA LEU A 63 12.79 -5.14 5.08
C LEU A 63 13.40 -5.81 3.86
N ASN A 64 12.83 -6.95 3.45
CA ASN A 64 13.18 -7.64 2.20
C ASN A 64 12.47 -7.03 0.97
N TYR A 65 12.05 -5.77 1.07
CA TYR A 65 11.30 -5.03 0.04
C TYR A 65 12.00 -3.72 -0.22
N SER A 66 12.16 -3.34 -1.50
CA SER A 66 12.62 -1.99 -1.83
C SER A 66 11.52 -0.96 -1.58
N LEU A 67 11.87 0.33 -1.47
CA LEU A 67 10.87 1.39 -1.39
C LEU A 67 9.89 1.36 -2.58
N ASN A 68 10.39 1.05 -3.78
CA ASN A 68 9.57 0.96 -4.98
C ASN A 68 8.55 -0.19 -4.88
N ASP A 69 8.91 -1.34 -4.30
CA ASP A 69 7.98 -2.45 -4.06
C ASP A 69 6.91 -2.11 -3.03
N ILE A 70 7.27 -1.26 -2.06
CA ILE A 70 6.36 -0.79 -1.00
C ILE A 70 5.36 0.22 -1.57
N GLU A 71 5.83 1.13 -2.43
CA GLU A 71 5.01 2.13 -3.11
C GLU A 71 4.12 1.52 -4.20
N ALA A 72 4.56 0.46 -4.87
CA ALA A 72 3.85 -0.18 -5.97
C ALA A 72 2.63 -1.03 -5.54
N GLN A 73 2.12 -0.86 -4.31
CA GLN A 73 0.94 -1.59 -3.87
C GLN A 73 -0.23 -1.38 -4.83
N PRO A 74 -0.81 -2.48 -5.35
CA PRO A 74 -1.83 -2.38 -6.38
C PRO A 74 -3.08 -1.74 -5.79
N ILE A 75 -3.48 -0.63 -6.40
CA ILE A 75 -4.81 -0.07 -6.20
C ILE A 75 -5.76 -1.02 -6.91
N GLU A 76 -6.61 -1.72 -6.15
CA GLU A 76 -7.69 -2.51 -6.74
C GLU A 76 -8.72 -1.55 -7.37
N VAL A 77 -8.56 -1.32 -8.66
CA VAL A 77 -9.55 -0.64 -9.51
C VAL A 77 -10.48 -1.69 -10.07
N LEU A 78 -11.64 -1.85 -9.44
CA LEU A 78 -12.72 -2.65 -10.00
C LEU A 78 -13.47 -1.80 -11.03
N PRO A 79 -13.79 -2.34 -12.22
CA PRO A 79 -14.66 -1.64 -13.15
C PRO A 79 -16.02 -1.41 -12.46
N CYS A 80 -16.57 -0.20 -12.57
CA CYS A 80 -17.94 0.06 -12.13
C CYS A 80 -18.85 -0.94 -12.85
N GLN A 81 -19.48 -1.85 -12.10
CA GLN A 81 -20.57 -2.63 -12.67
C GLN A 81 -21.74 -1.67 -12.92
N CYS A 82 -21.98 -1.34 -14.19
CA CYS A 82 -23.19 -0.64 -14.61
C CYS A 82 -24.41 -1.49 -14.24
N GLN A 83 -24.98 -1.28 -13.06
CA GLN A 83 -26.28 -1.83 -12.74
C GLN A 83 -27.36 -1.02 -13.47
N GLY A 84 -27.79 -1.56 -14.61
CA GLY A 84 -29.12 -1.34 -15.18
C GLY A 84 -29.26 -0.16 -16.14
N CYS A 85 -29.08 -0.41 -17.43
CA CYS A 85 -29.82 0.35 -18.44
C CYS A 85 -31.31 0.03 -18.27
N SER A 86 -32.05 0.88 -17.54
CA SER A 86 -33.50 0.85 -17.58
C SER A 86 -33.95 1.35 -18.96
N LYS A 87 -34.29 0.41 -19.85
CA LYS A 87 -35.08 0.70 -21.04
C LYS A 87 -36.49 1.03 -20.57
N ASN A 88 -36.83 2.31 -20.44
CA ASN A 88 -38.23 2.70 -20.42
C ASN A 88 -38.67 2.82 -21.88
N GLY A 89 -39.55 1.88 -22.27
CA GLY A 89 -40.35 1.97 -23.49
C GLY A 89 -41.54 2.90 -23.32
#